data_AF-A0A1I2WQ90-F1
#
_entry.id   AF-A0A1I2WQ90-F1
#
_cell.length_a   1.000
_cell.length_b   1.000
_cell.length_c   1.000
_cell.angle_alpha   90.00
_cell.angle_beta   90.00
_cell.angle_gamma   90.00
#
_symmetry.space_group_name_H-M   'P 1'
#
loop_
_entity.id
_entity.type
_entity.pdbx_description
1 polymer ?
#
loop_
_entity_poly.entity_id
_entity_poly.type
_entity_poly.pdbx_seq_one_letter_code
_entity_poly.pdbx_strand_id
1 'polypeptide(L)'
;MYTLSGQIKWSSTRILYYLSLALMTFTGGLFIYIAAPYSSFVFFNDPAFWKYHKYFPKLIVQLYRLILLWMFDPHYRGMYAQPLTAPPSSGPDPARVKLSAEWKNNQHDCARCINCCIKINCPLLDYEGKKCLVYNSLYWRYFSCGRFPVSQRQIDYYQCPKWEMREDVPGKKPADKKEGLLYT
;
A
#
# COMPACT_ATOMS: atom_id res chain seq x y z
N MET A 1 3.78 8.21 -21.96
CA MET A 1 2.58 7.34 -22.08
C MET A 1 3.04 5.88 -22.09
N TYR A 2 2.32 4.98 -21.42
CA TYR A 2 2.68 3.56 -21.37
C TYR A 2 2.17 2.79 -22.59
N THR A 3 2.85 1.72 -22.99
CA THR A 3 2.41 0.87 -24.09
C THR A 3 1.18 0.06 -23.70
N LEU A 4 0.32 -0.25 -24.67
CA LEU A 4 -0.88 -1.07 -24.47
C LEU A 4 -0.52 -2.45 -23.88
N SER A 5 0.54 -3.07 -24.40
CA SER A 5 1.06 -4.35 -23.89
C SER A 5 1.45 -4.28 -22.41
N GLY A 6 2.09 -3.18 -21.98
CA GLY A 6 2.43 -2.95 -20.58
C GLY A 6 1.18 -2.84 -19.70
N GLN A 7 0.19 -2.05 -20.14
CA GLN A 7 -1.08 -1.89 -19.42
C GLN A 7 -1.85 -3.21 -19.29
N ILE A 8 -1.88 -4.03 -20.34
CA ILE A 8 -2.49 -5.37 -20.31
C ILE A 8 -1.78 -6.24 -19.29
N LYS A 9 -0.44 -6.33 -19.34
CA LYS A 9 0.36 -7.12 -18.38
C LYS A 9 0.06 -6.74 -16.93
N TRP A 10 0.00 -5.45 -16.62
CA TRP A 10 -0.24 -5.00 -15.25
C TRP A 10 -1.67 -5.23 -14.79
N SER A 11 -2.63 -5.02 -15.68
CA SER A 11 -4.05 -5.28 -15.40
C SER A 11 -4.28 -6.76 -15.15
N SER A 12 -3.76 -7.63 -16.01
CA SER A 12 -3.86 -9.09 -15.85
C SER A 12 -3.26 -9.57 -14.53
N THR A 13 -2.10 -9.02 -14.15
CA THR A 13 -1.45 -9.36 -12.86
C THR A 13 -2.35 -8.99 -11.67
N ARG A 14 -2.98 -7.80 -11.69
CA ARG A 14 -3.90 -7.38 -10.63
C ARG A 14 -5.19 -8.20 -10.62
N ILE A 15 -5.76 -8.49 -11.78
CA ILE A 15 -6.97 -9.31 -11.90
C ILE A 15 -6.71 -10.71 -11.33
N LEU A 16 -5.61 -11.36 -11.72
CA LEU A 16 -5.23 -12.67 -11.18
C LEU A 16 -5.05 -12.63 -9.66
N TYR A 17 -4.42 -11.58 -9.14
CA TYR A 17 -4.30 -11.41 -7.70
C TYR A 17 -5.66 -11.23 -7.01
N TYR A 18 -6.56 -10.40 -7.55
CA TYR A 18 -7.90 -10.25 -6.97
C TYR A 18 -8.73 -11.52 -7.04
N LEU A 19 -8.61 -12.30 -8.13
CA LEU A 19 -9.20 -13.64 -8.22
C LEU A 19 -8.62 -14.57 -7.14
N SER A 20 -7.31 -14.54 -6.91
CA SER A 20 -6.68 -15.32 -5.85
C SER A 20 -7.16 -14.91 -4.45
N LEU A 21 -7.35 -13.60 -4.20
CA LEU A 21 -7.91 -13.10 -2.94
C LEU A 21 -9.38 -13.52 -2.75
N ALA A 22 -10.17 -13.49 -3.83
CA ALA A 22 -11.54 -13.97 -3.79
C ALA A 22 -11.59 -15.46 -3.44
N LEU A 23 -10.80 -16.29 -4.12
CA LEU A 23 -10.68 -17.72 -3.82
C LEU A 23 -10.20 -17.98 -2.37
N MET A 24 -9.20 -17.23 -1.89
CA MET A 24 -8.77 -17.29 -0.50
C MET A 24 -9.91 -16.98 0.46
N THR A 25 -10.70 -15.94 0.18
CA THR A 25 -11.82 -15.53 1.03
C THR A 25 -12.92 -16.60 1.05
N PHE A 26 -13.32 -17.12 -0.12
CA PHE A 26 -14.36 -18.14 -0.20
C PHE A 26 -13.95 -19.49 0.42
N THR A 27 -12.65 -19.80 0.44
CA THR A 27 -12.13 -21.06 0.99
C THR A 27 -11.68 -20.95 2.45
N GLY A 28 -11.97 -19.85 3.16
CA GLY A 28 -11.50 -19.68 4.54
C GLY A 28 -9.99 -19.52 4.67
N GLY A 29 -9.29 -19.24 3.57
CA GLY A 29 -7.83 -19.15 3.50
C GLY A 29 -7.13 -20.41 2.99
N LEU A 30 -7.83 -21.55 2.81
CA LEU A 30 -7.21 -22.81 2.39
C LEU A 30 -6.51 -22.73 1.03
N PHE A 31 -7.02 -21.90 0.11
CA PHE A 31 -6.43 -21.71 -1.21
C PHE A 31 -4.94 -21.31 -1.16
N ILE A 32 -4.49 -20.62 -0.10
CA ILE A 32 -3.08 -20.22 0.02
C ILE A 32 -2.11 -21.40 0.11
N TYR A 33 -2.57 -22.52 0.66
CA TYR A 33 -1.78 -23.74 0.80
C TYR A 33 -1.79 -24.56 -0.49
N ILE A 34 -2.88 -24.53 -1.25
CA ILE A 34 -2.96 -25.13 -2.59
C ILE A 34 -2.01 -24.39 -3.54
N ALA A 35 -2.02 -23.06 -3.47
CA ALA A 35 -1.15 -22.20 -4.27
C ALA A 35 0.14 -21.81 -3.51
N ALA A 36 0.69 -22.69 -2.67
CA ALA A 36 1.76 -22.35 -1.72
C ALA A 36 3.01 -21.71 -2.37
N PRO A 37 3.66 -22.32 -3.39
CA PRO A 37 4.83 -21.71 -4.03
C PRO A 37 4.53 -20.36 -4.68
N TYR A 38 3.35 -20.26 -5.33
CA TYR A 38 2.88 -19.03 -5.96
C TYR A 38 2.66 -17.92 -4.93
N SER A 39 1.97 -18.23 -3.82
CA SER A 39 1.64 -17.28 -2.77
C SER A 39 2.91 -16.76 -2.09
N SER A 40 3.87 -17.65 -1.83
CA SER A 40 5.19 -17.29 -1.32
C SER A 40 5.92 -16.34 -2.28
N PHE A 41 5.92 -16.66 -3.57
CA PHE A 41 6.55 -15.82 -4.59
C PHE A 41 5.91 -14.43 -4.68
N VAL A 42 4.58 -14.33 -4.61
CA VAL A 42 3.87 -13.04 -4.69
C VAL A 42 4.24 -12.11 -3.53
N PHE A 43 4.31 -12.62 -2.30
CA PHE A 43 4.61 -11.80 -1.12
C PHE A 43 6.11 -11.61 -0.88
N PHE A 44 6.94 -12.62 -1.11
CA PHE A 44 8.35 -12.61 -0.69
C PHE A 44 9.36 -12.67 -1.84
N ASN A 45 8.90 -12.73 -3.10
CA ASN A 45 9.74 -13.02 -4.29
C ASN A 45 10.55 -14.33 -4.17
N ASP A 46 10.12 -15.24 -3.31
CA ASP A 46 10.81 -16.50 -3.01
C ASP A 46 9.75 -17.62 -3.00
N PRO A 47 9.86 -18.65 -3.85
CA PRO A 47 8.88 -19.74 -3.92
C PRO A 47 8.94 -20.70 -2.71
N ALA A 48 9.93 -20.56 -1.81
CA ALA A 48 10.10 -21.42 -0.64
C ALA A 48 9.03 -21.17 0.44
N PHE A 49 7.78 -21.59 0.18
CA PHE A 49 6.63 -21.38 1.07
C PHE A 49 6.88 -21.77 2.53
N TRP A 50 7.53 -22.91 2.76
CA TRP A 50 7.79 -23.42 4.10
C TRP A 50 8.64 -22.49 4.97
N LYS A 51 9.52 -21.67 4.36
CA LYS A 51 10.29 -20.64 5.06
C LYS A 51 9.41 -19.53 5.62
N TYR A 52 8.28 -19.25 4.97
CA TYR A 52 7.37 -18.14 5.28
C TYR A 52 6.02 -18.59 5.84
N HIS A 53 5.79 -19.90 5.97
CA HIS A 53 4.49 -20.49 6.38
C HIS A 53 3.89 -19.80 7.63
N LYS A 54 4.74 -19.44 8.60
CA LYS A 54 4.37 -18.78 9.86
C LYS A 54 3.64 -17.43 9.70
N TYR A 55 3.78 -16.74 8.56
CA TYR A 55 3.13 -15.46 8.31
C TYR A 55 1.72 -15.62 7.74
N PHE A 56 1.42 -16.73 7.06
CA PHE A 56 0.18 -16.90 6.31
C PHE A 56 -1.09 -16.96 7.18
N PRO A 57 -1.12 -17.62 8.35
CA PRO A 57 -2.28 -17.56 9.23
C PRO A 57 -2.64 -16.11 9.62
N LYS A 58 -1.62 -15.30 9.95
CA LYS A 58 -1.82 -13.88 10.27
C LYS A 58 -2.24 -13.05 9.06
N LEU A 59 -1.77 -13.40 7.86
CA LEU A 59 -2.21 -12.77 6.62
C LEU A 59 -3.67 -13.09 6.29
N ILE A 60 -4.14 -14.31 6.56
CA ILE A 60 -5.54 -14.69 6.37
C ILE A 60 -6.42 -13.86 7.32
N VAL A 61 -6.07 -13.79 8.62
CA VAL A 61 -6.77 -12.93 9.58
C VAL A 61 -6.77 -11.48 9.13
N GLN A 62 -5.62 -10.99 8.66
CA GLN A 62 -5.50 -9.63 8.15
C GLN A 62 -6.38 -9.38 6.93
N LEU A 63 -6.48 -10.33 5.98
CA LEU A 63 -7.36 -10.22 4.82
C LEU A 63 -8.81 -9.97 5.24
N TYR A 64 -9.36 -10.78 6.15
CA TYR A 64 -10.71 -10.58 6.67
C TYR A 64 -10.86 -9.25 7.40
N ARG A 65 -9.89 -8.87 8.23
CA ARG A 65 -9.87 -7.55 8.88
C ARG A 65 -9.91 -6.42 7.87
N LEU A 66 -9.16 -6.50 6.77
CA LEU A 66 -9.17 -5.48 5.72
C LEU A 66 -10.47 -5.45 4.94
N ILE A 67 -11.10 -6.60 4.71
CA ILE A 67 -12.45 -6.69 4.12
C ILE A 67 -13.45 -5.99 5.05
N LEU A 68 -13.43 -6.29 6.35
CA LEU A 68 -14.29 -5.64 7.34
C LEU A 68 -14.04 -4.12 7.38
N LEU A 69 -12.78 -3.68 7.43
CA LEU A 69 -12.44 -2.25 7.36
C LEU A 69 -12.99 -1.60 6.09
N TRP A 70 -12.83 -2.25 4.93
CA TRP A 70 -13.38 -1.74 3.68
C TRP A 70 -14.92 -1.72 3.69
N MET A 71 -15.57 -2.71 4.29
CA MET A 71 -17.02 -2.79 4.40
C MET A 71 -17.62 -1.82 5.42
N PHE A 72 -16.91 -1.44 6.48
CA PHE A 72 -17.50 -0.70 7.60
C PHE A 72 -16.87 0.67 7.88
N ASP A 73 -15.67 0.96 7.38
CA ASP A 73 -15.00 2.25 7.55
C ASP A 73 -15.00 3.06 6.22
N PRO A 74 -15.86 4.08 6.09
CA PRO A 74 -15.91 4.94 4.91
C PRO A 74 -14.60 5.71 4.65
N HIS A 75 -13.81 5.99 5.68
CA HIS A 75 -12.52 6.66 5.52
C HIS A 75 -11.50 5.72 4.90
N TYR A 76 -11.54 4.43 5.24
CA TYR A 76 -10.69 3.39 4.65
C TYR A 76 -11.09 3.06 3.21
N ARG A 77 -12.38 3.16 2.86
CA ARG A 77 -12.87 3.05 1.47
C ARG A 77 -12.21 4.13 0.60
N GLY A 78 -11.31 3.70 -0.28
CA GLY A 78 -10.54 4.59 -1.15
C GLY A 78 -9.05 4.66 -0.82
N MET A 79 -8.60 4.13 0.33
CA MET A 79 -7.18 4.02 0.65
C MET A 79 -6.43 3.01 -0.24
N TYR A 80 -7.16 2.12 -0.93
CA TYR A 80 -6.62 1.06 -1.78
C TYR A 80 -7.10 1.10 -3.24
N ALA A 81 -7.70 2.21 -3.69
CA ALA A 81 -8.15 2.35 -5.07
C ALA A 81 -6.95 2.63 -6.00
N GLN A 82 -6.37 1.58 -6.56
CA GLN A 82 -5.34 1.68 -7.60
C GLN A 82 -5.94 1.31 -8.97
N PRO A 83 -5.72 2.12 -10.02
CA PRO A 83 -6.14 1.75 -11.37
C PRO A 83 -5.51 0.43 -11.80
N LEU A 84 -6.30 -0.42 -12.47
CA LEU A 84 -5.81 -1.72 -12.98
C LEU A 84 -4.60 -1.56 -13.90
N THR A 85 -4.58 -0.47 -14.68
CA THR A 85 -3.56 -0.14 -15.67
C THR A 85 -2.38 0.66 -15.11
N ALA A 86 -2.32 0.93 -13.80
CA ALA A 86 -1.19 1.64 -13.21
C ALA A 86 0.08 0.76 -13.25
N PRO A 87 1.27 1.28 -13.59
CA PRO A 87 2.48 0.45 -13.54
C PRO A 87 2.81 0.02 -12.10
N PRO A 88 3.54 -1.10 -11.93
CA PRO A 88 4.15 -1.41 -10.65
C PRO A 88 5.09 -0.26 -10.23
N SER A 89 5.07 0.10 -8.95
CA SER A 89 5.90 1.18 -8.42
C SER A 89 6.66 0.73 -7.20
N SER A 90 7.90 1.19 -7.07
CA SER A 90 8.71 0.94 -5.88
C SER A 90 8.81 2.15 -4.93
N GLY A 91 8.01 3.18 -5.18
CA GLY A 91 7.89 4.38 -4.37
C GLY A 91 6.74 5.26 -4.86
N PRO A 92 6.48 6.39 -4.18
CA PRO A 92 5.52 7.36 -4.65
C PRO A 92 5.98 8.04 -5.94
N ASP A 93 5.02 8.63 -6.65
CA ASP A 93 5.29 9.39 -7.87
C ASP A 93 5.97 10.74 -7.53
N PRO A 94 7.25 10.94 -7.89
CA PRO A 94 8.00 12.14 -7.52
C PRO A 94 7.46 13.42 -8.18
N ALA A 95 6.66 13.29 -9.25
CA ALA A 95 5.95 14.42 -9.86
C ALA A 95 4.76 14.88 -9.03
N ARG A 96 4.26 14.07 -8.09
CA ARG A 96 3.10 14.38 -7.25
C ARG A 96 3.45 14.68 -5.80
N VAL A 97 4.55 14.12 -5.31
CA VAL A 97 4.98 14.26 -3.93
C VAL A 97 6.34 14.94 -3.83
N LYS A 98 6.56 15.60 -2.70
CA LYS A 98 7.86 16.07 -2.24
C LYS A 98 8.11 15.58 -0.82
N LEU A 99 9.37 15.55 -0.40
CA LEU A 99 9.69 15.32 1.01
C LEU A 99 9.10 16.47 1.84
N SER A 100 8.60 16.13 3.03
CA SER A 100 8.19 17.14 4.01
C SER A 100 9.40 17.97 4.44
N ALA A 101 9.19 19.27 4.66
CA ALA A 101 10.23 20.16 5.18
C ALA A 101 10.71 19.73 6.58
N GLU A 102 9.86 19.04 7.35
CA GLU A 102 10.17 18.55 8.70
C GLU A 102 10.95 17.21 8.67
N TRP A 103 11.15 16.64 7.48
CA TRP A 103 11.82 15.35 7.34
C TRP A 103 13.33 15.44 7.54
N LYS A 104 13.81 14.95 8.68
CA LYS A 104 15.23 15.04 9.08
C LYS A 104 16.14 13.95 8.51
N ASN A 105 15.56 12.85 8.01
CA ASN A 105 16.34 11.70 7.53
C ASN A 105 16.59 11.79 6.02
N ASN A 106 17.48 10.95 5.50
CA ASN A 106 17.77 10.94 4.07
C ASN A 106 16.50 10.55 3.25
N GLN A 107 16.42 10.99 2.00
CA GLN A 107 15.28 10.72 1.10
C GLN A 107 14.99 9.23 0.86
N HIS A 108 16.05 8.46 0.66
CA HIS A 108 16.04 7.00 0.47
C HIS A 108 15.86 6.22 1.77
N ASP A 109 16.06 6.87 2.92
CA ASP A 109 15.82 6.28 4.21
C ASP A 109 14.30 6.15 4.36
N CYS A 110 13.86 4.90 4.51
CA CYS A 110 12.48 4.63 4.88
C CYS A 110 12.18 5.22 6.26
N ALA A 111 13.22 5.43 7.08
CA ALA A 111 13.24 6.16 8.36
C ALA A 111 12.11 5.74 9.30
N ARG A 112 11.69 4.47 9.20
CA ARG A 112 10.59 3.92 9.97
C ARG A 112 9.25 4.64 9.69
N CYS A 113 9.01 5.12 8.47
CA CYS A 113 7.69 5.54 8.01
C CYS A 113 6.80 4.29 7.86
N ILE A 114 6.37 3.75 9.01
CA ILE A 114 5.60 2.51 9.14
C ILE A 114 4.18 2.78 9.66
N ASN A 115 3.75 4.04 9.75
CA ASN A 115 2.43 4.40 10.29
C ASN A 115 1.29 3.71 9.54
N CYS A 116 1.40 3.54 8.22
CA CYS A 116 0.43 2.75 7.47
C CYS A 116 0.40 1.28 7.91
N CYS A 117 1.56 0.66 8.11
CA CYS A 117 1.68 -0.71 8.61
C CYS A 117 1.14 -0.85 10.03
N ILE A 118 1.44 0.09 10.93
CA ILE A 118 0.94 0.10 12.32
C ILE A 118 -0.58 0.26 12.33
N LYS A 119 -1.11 1.26 11.62
CA LYS A 119 -2.54 1.57 11.60
C LYS A 119 -3.39 0.40 11.09
N ILE A 120 -2.91 -0.31 10.07
CA ILE A 120 -3.61 -1.51 9.57
C ILE A 120 -3.26 -2.78 10.36
N ASN A 121 -2.33 -2.74 11.31
CA ASN A 121 -1.82 -3.88 12.06
C ASN A 121 -1.20 -4.96 11.15
N CYS A 122 -0.33 -4.52 10.24
CA CYS A 122 0.25 -5.35 9.18
C CYS A 122 1.11 -6.49 9.75
N PRO A 123 0.81 -7.76 9.44
CA PRO A 123 1.56 -8.91 9.96
C PRO A 123 2.93 -9.10 9.30
N LEU A 124 3.25 -8.28 8.30
CA LEU A 124 4.51 -8.30 7.55
C LEU A 124 5.47 -7.19 7.97
N LEU A 125 5.12 -6.46 9.03
CA LEU A 125 6.01 -5.51 9.68
C LEU A 125 6.95 -6.29 10.62
N ASP A 126 8.25 -6.21 10.36
CA ASP A 126 9.28 -6.66 11.27
C ASP A 126 9.57 -5.52 12.27
N TYR A 127 9.11 -5.69 13.51
CA TYR A 127 9.28 -4.69 14.57
C TYR A 127 10.73 -4.60 15.06
N GLU A 128 11.47 -5.70 15.03
CA GLU A 128 12.85 -5.76 15.51
C GLU A 128 13.79 -5.11 14.49
N GLY A 129 13.69 -5.54 13.23
CA GLY A 129 14.44 -4.96 12.11
C GLY A 129 13.87 -3.64 11.58
N LYS A 130 12.69 -3.22 12.08
CA LYS A 130 11.94 -2.02 11.66
C LYS A 130 11.75 -1.92 10.14
N LYS A 131 11.52 -3.06 9.48
CA LYS A 131 11.47 -3.21 8.03
C LYS A 131 10.19 -3.88 7.56
N CYS A 132 9.81 -3.65 6.31
CA CYS A 132 8.73 -4.38 5.67
C CYS A 132 9.29 -5.68 5.06
N LEU A 133 8.80 -6.84 5.51
CA LEU A 133 9.27 -8.15 5.05
C LEU A 133 8.99 -8.41 3.56
N VAL A 134 8.06 -7.66 2.99
CA VAL A 134 7.64 -7.80 1.59
C VAL A 134 8.08 -6.60 0.75
N TYR A 135 9.03 -5.79 1.23
CA TYR A 135 9.51 -4.63 0.50
C TYR A 135 9.96 -5.00 -0.92
N ASN A 136 9.49 -4.23 -1.91
CA ASN A 136 9.78 -4.45 -3.33
C ASN A 136 9.35 -5.83 -3.91
N SER A 137 8.51 -6.58 -3.19
CA SER A 137 7.86 -7.79 -3.71
C SER A 137 6.90 -7.49 -4.87
N LEU A 138 6.40 -8.54 -5.53
CA LEU A 138 5.31 -8.39 -6.50
C LEU A 138 4.09 -7.76 -5.83
N TYR A 139 3.66 -8.28 -4.68
CA TYR A 139 2.58 -7.70 -3.88
C TYR A 139 2.84 -6.21 -3.60
N TRP A 140 4.02 -5.89 -3.08
CA TRP A 140 4.32 -4.51 -2.69
C TRP A 140 4.28 -3.55 -3.87
N ARG A 141 4.88 -3.93 -5.01
CA ARG A 141 4.96 -3.06 -6.20
C ARG A 141 3.63 -2.84 -6.90
N TYR A 142 2.77 -3.86 -6.94
CA TYR A 142 1.51 -3.79 -7.70
C TYR A 142 0.36 -3.15 -6.93
N PHE A 143 0.42 -3.15 -5.60
CA PHE A 143 -0.65 -2.67 -4.73
C PHE A 143 -0.25 -1.41 -3.95
N SER A 144 -1.09 -1.00 -3.01
CA SER A 144 -1.00 0.33 -2.38
C SER A 144 0.32 0.61 -1.67
N CYS A 145 1.01 -0.41 -1.16
CA CYS A 145 2.25 -0.21 -0.42
C CYS A 145 3.35 0.45 -1.27
N GLY A 146 3.53 0.02 -2.52
CA GLY A 146 4.63 0.46 -3.37
C GLY A 146 4.42 1.83 -4.01
N ARG A 147 3.18 2.31 -4.12
CA ARG A 147 2.87 3.63 -4.70
C ARG A 147 2.49 4.67 -3.65
N PHE A 148 2.39 4.28 -2.39
CA PHE A 148 1.96 5.18 -1.33
C PHE A 148 2.95 6.35 -1.14
N PRO A 149 2.46 7.60 -0.94
CA PRO A 149 1.06 8.05 -1.07
C PRO A 149 0.68 8.46 -2.49
N VAL A 150 -0.62 8.37 -2.82
CA VAL A 150 -1.20 8.84 -4.09
C VAL A 150 -2.12 10.06 -3.96
N SER A 151 -2.45 10.48 -2.73
CA SER A 151 -3.31 11.64 -2.45
C SER A 151 -3.07 12.21 -1.05
N GLN A 152 -3.48 13.46 -0.82
CA GLN A 152 -3.42 14.08 0.51
C GLN A 152 -4.26 13.30 1.53
N ARG A 153 -5.45 12.82 1.12
CA ARG A 153 -6.33 12.01 1.97
C ARG A 153 -5.61 10.78 2.56
N GLN A 154 -4.70 10.16 1.80
CA GLN A 154 -3.89 9.04 2.26
C GLN A 154 -2.80 9.47 3.26
N ILE A 155 -2.15 10.61 3.01
CA ILE A 155 -1.16 11.19 3.93
C ILE A 155 -1.83 11.48 5.27
N ASP A 156 -3.00 12.12 5.25
CA ASP A 156 -3.76 12.47 6.46
C ASP A 156 -4.25 11.23 7.19
N TYR A 157 -4.84 10.27 6.46
CA TYR A 157 -5.37 9.05 7.06
C TYR A 157 -4.28 8.22 7.76
N TYR A 158 -3.11 8.07 7.15
CA TYR A 158 -2.01 7.31 7.75
C TYR A 158 -1.05 8.17 8.57
N GLN A 159 -1.33 9.47 8.71
CA GLN A 159 -0.47 10.43 9.40
C GLN A 159 0.98 10.30 8.93
N CYS A 160 1.21 10.38 7.62
CA CYS A 160 2.53 10.18 7.03
C CYS A 160 3.39 11.43 7.24
N PRO A 161 4.51 11.34 7.98
CA PRO A 161 5.39 12.51 8.22
C PRO A 161 6.41 12.73 7.10
N LYS A 162 6.55 11.78 6.16
CA LYS A 162 7.62 11.79 5.16
C LYS A 162 7.27 12.60 3.92
N TRP A 163 6.03 12.47 3.45
CA TRP A 163 5.63 12.92 2.13
C TRP A 163 4.55 14.00 2.24
N GLU A 164 4.69 15.03 1.42
CA GLU A 164 3.69 16.05 1.18
C GLU A 164 3.28 16.03 -0.29
N MET A 165 2.01 16.32 -0.58
CA MET A 165 1.59 16.56 -1.96
C MET A 165 2.21 17.86 -2.45
N ARG A 166 2.66 17.88 -3.71
CA ARG A 166 3.07 19.13 -4.34
C ARG A 166 1.85 19.99 -4.66
N GLU A 167 2.02 21.31 -4.59
CA GLU A 167 0.90 22.27 -4.68
C GLU A 167 0.42 22.50 -6.12
N ASP A 168 1.24 22.15 -7.09
CA ASP A 168 1.04 22.26 -8.54
C ASP A 168 0.24 21.09 -9.14
N VAL A 169 -0.22 20.14 -8.32
CA VAL A 169 -1.01 19.00 -8.79
C VAL A 169 -2.50 19.39 -8.90
N PRO A 170 -3.15 19.24 -10.09
CA PRO A 170 -4.56 19.57 -10.28
C PRO A 170 -5.46 18.76 -9.33
N GLY A 171 -6.29 19.45 -8.55
CA GLY A 171 -7.21 18.83 -7.57
C GLY A 171 -7.06 19.34 -6.13
N LYS A 172 -6.10 20.23 -5.85
CA LYS A 172 -6.09 21.00 -4.60
C LYS A 172 -7.29 21.95 -4.62
N LYS A 173 -8.34 21.70 -3.83
CA LYS A 173 -9.11 22.83 -3.31
C LYS A 173 -8.13 23.65 -2.48
N PRO A 174 -8.02 24.96 -2.68
CA PRO A 174 -7.15 25.79 -1.85
C PRO A 174 -7.48 25.48 -0.39
N ALA A 175 -6.44 25.18 0.39
CA ALA A 175 -6.60 25.13 1.83
C ALA A 175 -7.18 26.50 2.22
N ASP A 176 -8.33 26.46 2.88
CA ASP A 176 -9.01 27.62 3.40
C ASP A 176 -7.97 28.43 4.18
N LYS A 177 -7.55 29.55 3.60
CA LYS A 177 -6.68 30.50 4.27
C LYS A 177 -7.51 30.92 5.47
N LYS A 178 -7.14 30.48 6.67
CA LYS A 178 -7.64 31.09 7.90
C LYS A 178 -7.24 32.56 7.82
N GLU A 179 -8.14 33.39 7.31
CA GLU A 179 -8.07 34.82 7.49
C GLU A 179 -7.96 35.06 8.98
N GLY A 180 -6.90 35.78 9.34
CA GLY A 180 -6.64 36.16 10.72
C GLY A 180 -7.85 36.89 11.25
N LEU A 181 -8.49 36.29 12.25
CA LEU A 181 -9.32 37.03 13.18
C LEU A 181 -8.40 37.95 13.99
N LEU A 182 -8.12 39.12 13.41
CA LEU A 182 -7.80 40.33 14.14
C LEU A 182 -9.11 40.85 14.75
N TYR A 183 -9.22 40.75 16.07
CA TYR A 183 -10.03 41.61 16.92
C TYR A 183 -9.05 42.03 18.03
N THR A 184 -8.48 43.25 18.03
CA THR A 184 -9.06 44.49 18.58
C THR A 184 -10.13 44.27 19.62
#